data_AF-A0A356ZX93-F1
#
_entry.id   AF-A0A356ZX93-F1
#
_cell.length_a   1.000
_cell.length_b   1.000
_cell.length_c   1.000
_cell.angle_alpha   90.00
_cell.angle_beta   90.00
_cell.angle_gamma   90.00
#
_symmetry.space_group_name_H-M   'P 1'
#
loop_
_entity.id
_entity.type
_entity.pdbx_description
1 polymer ?
#
loop_
_entity_poly.entity_id
_entity_poly.type
_entity_poly.pdbx_seq_one_letter_code
_entity_poly.pdbx_strand_id
1 'polypeptide(L)'
;MAIAILLVLLAGSLGLAMLSRRHHQTQNLEDFLVAGRSLRTPLFYLLAVGEIYSIGTIIGFPGGIYAGGAVYAVWFLGYILLAYPI
;
A
#
# COMPACT_ATOMS: atom_id res chain seq x y z
N MET A 1 -2.41 -15.33 18.71
CA MET A 1 -3.34 -14.96 17.61
C MET A 1 -2.72 -14.00 16.62
N ALA A 2 -2.25 -12.80 17.03
CA ALA A 2 -1.64 -11.82 16.11
C ALA A 2 -0.43 -12.36 15.32
N ILE A 3 0.49 -13.06 15.99
CA ILE A 3 1.67 -13.67 15.33
C ILE A 3 1.26 -14.68 14.26
N ALA A 4 0.25 -15.51 14.53
CA ALA A 4 -0.24 -16.48 13.56
C ALA A 4 -0.84 -15.79 12.31
N ILE A 5 -1.62 -14.73 12.50
CA ILE A 5 -2.17 -13.91 11.40
C ILE A 5 -1.04 -13.29 10.58
N LEU A 6 -0.03 -12.73 11.24
CA LEU A 6 1.13 -12.15 10.59
C LEU A 6 1.90 -13.19 9.76
N LEU A 7 2.12 -14.39 10.29
CA LEU A 7 2.77 -15.47 9.57
C LEU A 7 1.97 -15.92 8.33
N VAL A 8 0.63 -15.98 8.44
CA VAL A 8 -0.24 -16.31 7.30
C VAL A 8 -0.16 -15.23 6.21
N LEU A 9 -0.18 -13.94 6.59
CA LEU A 9 -0.05 -12.84 5.64
C LEU A 9 1.32 -12.84 4.96
N LEU A 10 2.41 -13.04 5.71
CA LEU A 10 3.75 -13.14 5.16
C LEU A 10 3.87 -14.34 4.21
N ALA A 11 3.45 -15.52 4.65
CA ALA A 11 3.48 -16.73 3.81
C ALA A 11 2.65 -16.56 2.54
N GLY A 12 1.46 -15.93 2.64
CA GLY A 12 0.62 -15.60 1.49
C GLY A 12 1.33 -14.64 0.51
N SER A 13 1.96 -13.58 1.02
CA SER A 13 2.71 -12.62 0.20
C SER A 13 3.89 -13.27 -0.54
N LEU A 14 4.66 -14.12 0.15
CA LEU A 14 5.75 -14.88 -0.45
C LEU A 14 5.23 -15.89 -1.47
N GLY A 15 4.12 -16.57 -1.16
CA GLY A 15 3.48 -17.52 -2.07
C GLY A 15 3.04 -16.87 -3.38
N LEU A 16 2.41 -15.69 -3.30
CA LEU A 16 2.03 -14.90 -4.48
C LEU A 16 3.26 -14.45 -5.27
N ALA A 17 4.33 -14.02 -4.61
CA ALA A 17 5.58 -13.62 -5.26
C ALA A 17 6.29 -14.78 -5.97
N MET A 18 6.22 -16.00 -5.42
CA MET A 18 6.73 -17.20 -6.08
C MET A 18 5.85 -17.61 -7.27
N LEU A 19 4.53 -17.47 -7.13
CA LEU A 19 3.58 -17.82 -8.20
C LEU A 19 3.67 -16.86 -9.39
N SER A 20 3.84 -15.55 -9.13
CA SER A 20 3.95 -14.53 -10.19
C SER A 20 5.18 -14.75 -11.08
N ARG A 21 6.25 -15.34 -10.54
CA ARG A 21 7.47 -15.69 -11.29
C ARG A 21 7.27 -16.83 -12.29
N ARG A 22 6.27 -17.70 -12.12
CA ARG A 22 6.11 -18.91 -12.95
C ARG A 22 5.72 -18.63 -14.40
N HIS A 23 5.11 -17.48 -14.69
CA HIS A 23 4.55 -17.17 -16.01
C HIS A 23 5.35 -16.15 -16.85
N HIS A 24 6.44 -15.58 -16.32
CA HIS A 24 7.24 -14.55 -17.02
C HIS A 24 8.66 -15.04 -17.30
N GLN A 25 8.87 -15.68 -18.47
CA GLN A 25 10.19 -16.16 -18.92
C GLN A 25 11.13 -15.06 -19.42
N THR A 26 10.62 -13.85 -19.70
CA THR A 26 11.42 -12.70 -20.14
C THR A 26 11.10 -11.51 -19.24
N GLN A 27 12.03 -11.13 -18.37
CA GLN A 27 11.88 -9.94 -17.53
C GLN A 27 12.28 -8.70 -18.33
N ASN A 28 11.37 -8.18 -19.14
CA ASN A 28 11.55 -6.87 -19.74
C ASN A 28 11.35 -5.77 -18.67
N LEU A 29 12.07 -4.65 -18.78
CA LEU A 29 11.94 -3.54 -17.83
C LEU A 29 10.48 -3.05 -17.70
N GLU A 30 9.73 -3.08 -18.79
CA GLU A 30 8.32 -2.69 -18.83
C GLU A 30 7.42 -3.62 -18.00
N ASP A 31 7.74 -4.92 -17.97
CA ASP A 31 7.02 -5.91 -17.16
C ASP A 31 7.30 -5.70 -15.66
N PHE A 32 8.51 -5.24 -15.32
CA PHE A 32 8.87 -4.95 -13.94
C PHE A 32 8.31 -3.62 -13.44
N LEU A 33 8.40 -2.56 -14.26
CA LEU A 33 8.02 -1.20 -13.86
C LEU A 33 6.52 -0.92 -14.00
N VAL A 34 5.86 -1.52 -15.00
CA VAL A 34 4.45 -1.21 -15.33
C VAL A 34 3.57 -2.47 -15.31
N ALA A 35 4.08 -3.59 -14.78
CA ALA A 35 3.40 -4.88 -14.79
C ALA A 35 2.87 -5.28 -16.18
N GLY A 36 3.59 -4.89 -17.25
CA GLY A 36 3.20 -5.14 -18.63
C GLY A 36 1.87 -4.49 -19.03
N ARG A 37 1.45 -3.42 -18.34
CA ARG A 37 0.13 -2.76 -18.49
C ARG A 37 -1.07 -3.70 -18.24
N SER A 38 -0.84 -4.82 -17.55
CA SER A 38 -1.87 -5.83 -17.26
C SER A 38 -2.75 -5.47 -16.05
N LEU A 39 -2.31 -4.52 -15.22
CA LEU A 39 -3.04 -4.05 -14.05
C LEU A 39 -4.30 -3.29 -14.46
N ARG A 40 -5.46 -3.92 -14.26
CA ARG A 40 -6.75 -3.27 -14.42
C ARG A 40 -6.93 -2.15 -13.39
N THR A 41 -7.70 -1.13 -13.73
CA THR A 41 -8.03 0.03 -12.87
C THR A 41 -8.28 -0.29 -11.39
N PRO A 42 -9.07 -1.30 -11.00
CA PRO A 42 -9.30 -1.59 -9.57
C PRO A 42 -8.04 -2.08 -8.85
N LEU A 43 -7.20 -2.91 -9.49
CA LEU A 43 -5.94 -3.37 -8.90
C LEU A 43 -4.93 -2.23 -8.79
N PHE A 44 -4.90 -1.37 -9.80
CA PHE A 44 -4.07 -0.16 -9.78
C PHE A 44 -4.49 0.80 -8.66
N TYR A 45 -5.80 0.99 -8.44
CA TYR A 45 -6.32 1.78 -7.31
C TYR A 45 -5.89 1.20 -5.96
N LEU A 46 -6.05 -0.12 -5.76
CA LEU A 46 -5.62 -0.79 -4.53
C LEU A 46 -4.12 -0.68 -4.29
N LEU A 47 -3.31 -0.79 -5.34
CA LEU A 47 -1.87 -0.60 -5.28
C LEU A 47 -1.53 0.83 -4.84
N ALA A 48 -2.10 1.85 -5.50
CA ALA A 48 -1.87 3.25 -5.17
C ALA A 48 -2.32 3.58 -3.74
N VAL A 49 -3.51 3.16 -3.33
CA VAL A 49 -4.04 3.37 -1.98
C VAL A 49 -3.17 2.67 -0.93
N GLY A 50 -2.72 1.45 -1.20
CA GLY A 50 -1.85 0.70 -0.29
C GLY A 50 -0.46 1.31 -0.14
N GLU A 51 0.07 1.93 -1.19
CA GLU A 51 1.35 2.64 -1.16
C GLU A 51 1.24 3.97 -0.41
N ILE A 52 0.18 4.73 -0.67
CA ILE A 52 -0.06 6.04 -0.06
C ILE A 52 -0.41 5.91 1.43
N TYR A 53 -1.31 4.97 1.77
CA TYR A 53 -1.69 4.70 3.16
C TYR A 53 -0.77 3.65 3.77
N SER A 54 0.46 4.08 4.06
CA SER A 54 1.46 3.26 4.73
C SER A 54 1.25 3.16 6.24
N ILE A 55 2.15 2.41 6.88
CA ILE A 55 2.23 2.29 8.35
C ILE A 55 2.32 3.65 9.05
N GLY A 56 2.93 4.65 8.39
CA GLY A 56 3.05 6.01 8.90
C GLY A 56 1.69 6.68 9.09
N THR A 57 0.73 6.45 8.19
CA THR A 57 -0.63 6.97 8.31
C THR A 57 -1.42 6.20 9.36
N ILE A 58 -1.30 4.87 9.37
CA ILE A 58 -2.06 4.01 10.29
C ILE A 58 -1.66 4.25 11.75
N ILE A 59 -0.38 4.49 12.04
CA ILE A 59 0.10 4.77 13.40
C ILE A 59 0.10 6.27 13.69
N GLY A 60 0.55 7.09 12.74
CA GLY A 60 0.75 8.52 12.91
C GLY A 60 -0.55 9.30 13.04
N PHE A 61 -1.60 8.94 12.29
CA PHE A 61 -2.90 9.62 12.40
C PHE A 61 -3.53 9.49 13.79
N PRO A 62 -3.79 8.28 14.32
CA PRO A 62 -4.35 8.15 15.67
C PRO A 62 -3.38 8.63 16.75
N GLY A 63 -2.06 8.43 16.58
CA GLY A 63 -1.05 8.92 17.53
C GLY A 63 -1.00 10.44 17.62
N GLY A 64 -1.10 11.14 16.49
CA GLY A 64 -1.14 12.60 16.44
C GLY A 64 -2.46 13.16 16.97
N ILE A 65 -3.59 12.48 16.75
CA ILE A 65 -4.87 12.84 17.39
C ILE A 65 -4.80 12.65 18.90
N TYR A 66 -4.20 11.55 19.36
CA TYR A 66 -4.02 11.29 20.77
C TYR A 66 -3.18 12.39 21.47
N ALA A 67 -2.13 12.89 20.81
CA ALA A 67 -1.25 13.92 21.37
C ALA A 67 -1.76 15.36 21.18
N GLY A 68 -2.33 15.67 20.02
CA GLY A 68 -2.67 17.04 19.57
C GLY A 68 -4.17 17.32 19.43
N GLY A 69 -5.03 16.34 19.73
CA GLY A 69 -6.47 16.46 19.61
C GLY A 69 -6.97 16.54 18.17
N ALA A 70 -8.24 16.93 18.01
CA ALA A 70 -8.93 16.96 16.71
C ALA A 70 -8.29 17.93 15.69
N VAL A 71 -7.54 18.93 16.14
CA VAL A 71 -6.83 19.88 15.27
C VAL A 71 -5.79 19.17 14.41
N TYR A 72 -5.10 18.16 14.96
CA TYR A 72 -4.16 17.34 14.19
C TYR A 72 -4.87 16.59 13.04
N ALA A 73 -6.10 16.08 13.29
CA ALA A 73 -6.87 15.39 12.26
C ALA A 73 -7.20 16.30 11.08
N VAL A 74 -7.61 17.54 11.36
CA VAL A 74 -7.94 18.54 10.33
C VAL A 74 -6.68 18.91 9.53
N TRP A 75 -5.56 19.15 10.20
CA TRP A 75 -4.29 19.42 9.54
C TRP A 75 -3.84 18.25 8.66
N PHE A 76 -3.91 17.02 9.18
CA PHE A 76 -3.48 15.82 8.47
C PHE A 76 -4.35 15.53 7.23
N LEU A 77 -5.67 15.68 7.35
CA LEU A 77 -6.59 15.58 6.21
C LEU A 77 -6.31 16.66 5.15
N GLY A 78 -6.07 17.90 5.58
CA GLY A 78 -5.68 18.98 4.68
C GLY A 78 -4.36 18.70 3.97
N TYR A 79 -3.36 18.20 4.71
CA TYR A 79 -2.06 17.79 4.15
C TYR A 79 -2.20 16.69 3.10
N ILE A 80 -2.95 15.62 3.38
CA ILE A 80 -3.16 14.53 2.40
C ILE A 80 -3.88 15.04 1.16
N LEU A 81 -4.89 15.89 1.32
CA LEU A 81 -5.61 16.49 0.20
C LEU A 81 -4.67 17.35 -0.69
N LEU A 82 -3.78 18.12 -0.06
CA LEU A 82 -2.80 18.97 -0.75
C LEU A 82 -1.62 18.21 -1.33
N ALA A 83 -1.29 17.02 -0.82
CA ALA A 83 -0.23 16.17 -1.34
C ALA A 83 -0.61 15.49 -2.66
N TYR A 84 -1.90 15.32 -2.91
CA TYR A 84 -2.45 14.78 -4.16
C TYR A 84 -3.47 15.76 -4.79
N PRO A 85 -3.06 16.99 -5.13
CA PRO A 85 -3.91 17.89 -5.88
C PRO A 85 -4.02 17.31 -7.28
N ILE A 86 -5.23 16.97 -7.70
CA ILE A 86 -5.52 16.40 -9.03
C ILE A 86 -4.92 17.29 -10.12
#